data_AF-A0A800AZ63-F1
#
_entry.id   AF-A0A800AZ63-F1
#
_cell.length_a   1.000
_cell.length_b   1.000
_cell.length_c   1.000
_cell.angle_alpha   90.00
_cell.angle_beta   90.00
_cell.angle_gamma   90.00
#
_symmetry.space_group_name_H-M   'P 1'
#
loop_
_entity.id
_entity.type
_entity.pdbx_description
1 polymer ?
#
loop_
_entity_poly.entity_id
_entity_poly.type
_entity_poly.pdbx_seq_one_letter_code
_entity_poly.pdbx_strand_id
1 'polypeptide(L)' 'MKKIIYIDMDDVLCDFSSAHKKALLENPEIIYPQNQYGYWRKLKPLKNAIETVTYLKEHFDVYIYCFIFFYIKIIIY' A
#
# COMPACT_ATOMS: atom_id res chain seq x y z
N MET A 1 -5.60 -5.81 -27.13
CA MET A 1 -6.05 -5.81 -25.72
C MET A 1 -4.82 -6.08 -24.87
N LYS A 2 -4.46 -5.19 -23.95
CA LYS A 2 -3.35 -5.46 -23.03
C LYS A 2 -3.80 -6.48 -22.00
N LYS A 3 -2.87 -7.29 -21.48
CA LYS A 3 -3.21 -8.18 -20.36
C LYS A 3 -3.41 -7.34 -19.10
N ILE A 4 -4.33 -7.77 -18.25
CA ILE A 4 -4.60 -7.11 -16.97
C ILE A 4 -3.65 -7.66 -15.92
N ILE A 5 -3.05 -6.77 -15.12
CA ILE A 5 -2.29 -7.15 -13.94
C ILE A 5 -2.83 -6.44 -12.70
N TYR A 6 -2.97 -7.20 -11.62
CA TYR A 6 -3.35 -6.70 -10.31
C TYR A 6 -2.10 -6.68 -9.43
N ILE A 7 -1.81 -5.53 -8.83
CA ILE A 7 -0.63 -5.31 -7.99
C ILE A 7 -1.10 -4.96 -6.59
N ASP A 8 -0.62 -5.70 -5.60
CA ASP A 8 -0.87 -5.42 -4.17
C ASP A 8 -0.01 -4.24 -3.67
N MET A 9 -0.31 -3.72 -2.48
CA MET A 9 0.44 -2.62 -1.86
C MET A 9 1.38 -3.09 -0.76
N ASP A 10 0.84 -3.82 0.22
CA ASP A 10 1.52 -4.07 1.49
C ASP A 10 2.71 -5.01 1.27
N ASP A 11 3.91 -4.50 1.52
CA ASP A 11 5.19 -5.19 1.25
C ASP A 11 5.38 -5.62 -0.23
N VAL A 12 4.65 -4.98 -1.15
CA VAL A 12 4.82 -5.11 -2.60
C VAL A 12 5.21 -3.77 -3.24
N LEU A 13 4.44 -2.72 -2.95
CA LEU A 13 4.74 -1.36 -3.40
C LEU A 13 5.28 -0.48 -2.28
N CYS A 14 4.88 -0.74 -1.03
CA CYS A 14 5.30 0.05 0.12
C CYS A 14 5.76 -0.84 1.28
N ASP A 15 6.68 -0.31 2.08
CA ASP A 15 7.26 -0.97 3.26
C ASP A 15 6.30 -0.90 4.45
N PHE A 16 5.33 -1.82 4.48
CA PHE A 16 4.31 -1.89 5.51
C PHE A 16 4.89 -2.52 6.78
N SER A 17 5.60 -3.64 6.65
CA SER A 17 6.13 -4.40 7.78
C SER A 17 7.05 -3.57 8.67
N SER A 18 7.98 -2.80 8.08
CA SER A 18 8.89 -1.98 8.89
C SER A 18 8.18 -0.80 9.55
N ALA A 19 7.23 -0.17 8.85
CA ALA A 19 6.42 0.91 9.41
C ALA A 19 5.52 0.42 10.56
N HIS A 20 4.92 -0.75 10.41
CA HIS A 20 4.05 -1.37 11.40
C HIS A 20 4.84 -1.73 12.66
N LYS A 21 5.98 -2.42 12.48
CA LYS A 21 6.88 -2.76 13.59
C LYS A 21 7.37 -1.51 14.31
N LYS A 22 7.77 -0.48 13.57
CA LYS A 22 8.21 0.80 14.14
C LYS A 22 7.10 1.46 14.97
N ALA A 23 5.89 1.51 14.45
CA ALA A 23 4.76 2.14 15.13
C ALA A 23 4.38 1.40 16.43
N LEU A 24 4.45 0.06 16.45
CA LEU A 24 4.25 -0.73 17.66
C LEU A 24 5.36 -0.51 18.70
N LEU A 25 6.61 -0.32 18.27
CA LEU A 25 7.72 0.00 19.17
C LEU A 25 7.58 1.41 19.76
N GLU A 26 7.11 2.38 18.97
CA GLU A 26 6.94 3.77 19.40
C GLU A 26 5.71 3.95 20.29
N ASN A 27 4.60 3.25 20.01
CA ASN A 27 3.33 3.37 20.74
C ASN A 27 2.68 1.99 20.95
N PRO A 28 3.17 1.17 21.90
CA PRO A 28 2.70 -0.20 22.10
C PRO A 28 1.23 -0.30 22.57
N GLU A 29 0.66 0.77 23.14
CA GLU A 29 -0.76 0.83 23.51
C GLU A 29 -1.70 0.87 22.29
N ILE A 30 -1.19 1.29 21.13
CA ILE A 30 -1.94 1.30 19.87
C ILE A 30 -1.76 -0.05 19.18
N ILE A 31 -2.65 -1.00 19.50
CA ILE A 31 -2.63 -2.39 18.99
C ILE A 31 -2.80 -2.45 17.47
N TYR A 32 -3.46 -1.45 16.86
CA TYR A 32 -3.68 -1.33 15.41
C TYR A 32 -3.13 -0.02 14.84
N PRO A 33 -1.80 0.12 14.65
CA PRO A 33 -1.19 1.35 14.14
C PRO A 33 -1.71 1.76 12.76
N GLN A 34 -2.08 0.79 11.92
CA GLN A 34 -2.59 0.99 10.57
C GLN A 34 -3.96 1.68 10.52
N ASN A 35 -4.69 1.71 11.64
CA ASN A 35 -5.98 2.40 11.76
C ASN A 35 -5.84 3.86 12.21
N GLN A 36 -4.60 4.39 12.26
CA GLN A 36 -4.34 5.77 12.65
C GLN A 36 -4.41 6.71 11.45
N TYR A 37 -4.90 7.93 11.69
CA TYR A 37 -4.98 8.97 10.67
C TYR A 37 -3.60 9.24 10.06
N GLY A 38 -3.51 9.06 8.74
CA GLY A 38 -2.29 9.33 7.98
C GLY A 38 -1.21 8.26 8.07
N TYR A 39 -1.47 7.09 8.67
CA TYR A 39 -0.52 5.97 8.69
C TYR A 39 -0.06 5.60 7.25
N TRP A 40 -1.02 5.32 6.37
CA TRP A 40 -0.78 4.90 4.98
C TRP A 40 -0.03 5.94 4.14
N ARG A 41 -0.23 7.23 4.41
CA ARG A 41 0.46 8.34 3.71
C ARG A 41 1.94 8.45 4.06
N LYS A 42 2.37 7.82 5.16
CA LYS A 42 3.75 7.84 5.65
C LYS A 42 4.57 6.63 5.17
N LEU A 43 3.92 5.64 4.57
CA LEU A 43 4.61 4.44 4.08
C LEU A 43 5.56 4.82 2.96
N LYS A 44 6.79 4.30 3.04
CA LYS A 44 7.80 4.51 2.01
C LYS A 44 7.60 3.50 0.89
N PRO A 45 7.78 3.88 -0.38
CA PRO A 45 7.82 2.91 -1.46
C PRO A 45 8.99 1.95 -1.26
N LEU A 46 8.79 0.68 -1.64
CA LEU A 46 9.89 -0.28 -1.74
C LEU A 46 10.83 0.12 -2.88
N LYS A 47 12.07 -0.39 -2.82
CA LYS A 47 13.10 -0.11 -3.83
C LYS A 47 12.57 -0.46 -5.22
N ASN A 48 12.68 0.48 -6.16
CA ASN A 48 12.26 0.35 -7.55
C ASN A 48 10.75 0.13 -7.77
N ALA A 49 9.90 0.25 -6.74
CA ALA A 49 8.48 -0.05 -6.87
C ALA A 49 7.77 0.89 -7.86
N ILE A 50 8.07 2.19 -7.80
CA ILE A 50 7.46 3.21 -8.65
C ILE A 50 7.91 3.02 -10.11
N GLU A 51 9.20 2.79 -10.31
CA GLU A 51 9.80 2.56 -11.62
C GLU A 51 9.23 1.29 -12.26
N THR A 52 9.08 0.21 -11.48
CA THR A 52 8.52 -1.06 -11.95
C THR A 52 7.06 -0.91 -12.36
N VAL A 53 6.24 -0.24 -11.55
CA VAL A 53 4.83 0.03 -11.92
C VAL A 53 4.75 0.89 -13.16
N THR A 54 5.60 1.92 -13.28
CA THR A 54 5.65 2.80 -14.45
C THR A 54 5.96 2.01 -15.71
N TYR A 55 6.97 1.14 -15.67
CA TYR A 55 7.31 0.23 -16.76
C TYR A 55 6.15 -0.73 -17.11
N LEU A 56 5.50 -1.31 -16.11
CA LEU A 56 4.38 -2.23 -16.33
C LEU A 56 3.18 -1.56 -17.01
N LYS A 57 2.90 -0.28 -16.71
CA LYS A 57 1.81 0.48 -17.36
C LYS A 57 2.01 0.68 -18.86
N GLU A 58 3.26 0.65 -19.34
CA GLU A 58 3.56 0.74 -20.78
C GLU A 58 3.05 -0.51 -21.51
N HIS A 59 3.04 -1.67 -20.85
CA HIS A 59 2.76 -2.97 -21.47
C HIS A 59 1.43 -3.62 -21.04
N PHE A 60 0.90 -3.27 -19.88
CA PHE A 60 -0.27 -3.91 -19.24
C PHE A 60 -1.32 -2.89 -18.81
N ASP A 61 -2.55 -3.36 -18.61
CA ASP A 61 -3.58 -2.61 -17.90
C ASP A 61 -3.41 -2.90 -16.41
N VAL A 62 -2.84 -1.92 -15.69
CA VAL A 62 -2.40 -2.08 -14.30
C VAL A 62 -3.48 -1.59 -13.35
N TYR A 63 -3.88 -2.44 -12.41
CA TYR A 63 -4.77 -2.10 -11.30
C TYR A 63 -4.08 -2.34 -9.97
N ILE A 64 -4.17 -1.36 -9.06
CA ILE A 64 -3.73 -1.55 -7.68
C ILE A 64 -4.90 -2.17 -6.91
N TYR A 65 -4.67 -3.33 -6.32
CA TYR A 65 -5.66 -4.07 -5.54
C TYR A 65 -5.15 -4.19 -4.11
N CYS A 66 -5.70 -3.38 -3.20
CA CYS A 66 -5.43 -3.47 -1.77
C CYS A 66 -6.76 -3.54 -1.03
N PHE A 67 -6.81 -4.40 0.00
CA PHE A 67 -7.98 -4.58 0.84
C PHE A 67 -8.44 -3.27 1.50
N ILE A 68 -7.49 -2.37 1.85
CA ILE A 68 -7.79 -1.08 2.47
C ILE A 68 -8.53 -0.13 1.51
N PHE A 69 -8.29 -0.21 0.19
CA PHE A 69 -8.98 0.66 -0.78
C PHE A 69 -10.47 0.33 -0.91
N PHE A 70 -10.87 -0.92 -0.66
CA PHE A 70 -12.28 -1.28 -0.57
C PHE A 70 -12.94 -0.63 0.65
N TYR A 71 -12.26 -0.65 1.81
CA TYR A 71 -12.78 -0.02 3.03
C TYR A 71 -12.82 1.51 2.96
N ILE A 72 -11.81 2.16 2.36
CA ILE A 72 -11.81 3.62 2.19
C ILE A 72 -12.92 4.07 1.23
N LYS A 73 -13.21 3.29 0.17
CA LYS A 73 -14.38 3.58 -0.67
C LYS A 73 -15.70 3.41 0.10
N ILE A 74 -15.83 2.39 0.96
CA ILE A 74 -17.06 2.15 1.73
C ILE A 74 -17.30 3.23 2.80
N ILE A 75 -16.27 3.87 3.35
CA ILE A 75 -16.41 4.89 4.41
C ILE A 75 -16.66 6.30 3.85
N ILE A 76 -16.46 6.52 2.55
CA ILE A 76 -16.63 7.83 1.89
C ILE A 76 -17.93 7.91 1.06
N TYR A 77 -18.82 6.92 1.15
CA TYR A 77 -20.17 6.96 0.58
C TYR A 77 -21.25 6.69 1.62
#